data_AF-A0A227IZM8-F1
#
_entry.id   AF-A0A227IZM8-F1
#
_cell.length_a   1.000
_cell.length_b   1.000
_cell.length_c   1.000
_cell.angle_alpha   90.00
_cell.angle_beta   90.00
_cell.angle_gamma   90.00
#
_symmetry.space_group_name_H-M   'P 1'
#
loop_
_entity.id
_entity.type
_entity.pdbx_description
1 polymer ?
#
loop_
_entity_poly.entity_id
_entity_poly.type
_entity_poly.pdbx_seq_one_letter_code
_entity_poly.pdbx_strand_id
1 'polypeptide(L)'
;HGINDKWDKDVLDAASAFGSQVEEKDKTSRVDYRDLPFVTIDGDDAKDFDDAVYGYQMDNGQWKLFVAIADVSHYVKPNDHLDLEAQSRA
;
A
#
# COMPACT_ATOMS: atom_id res chain seq x y z
N HIS A 1 25.88 10.08 5.68
CA HIS A 1 25.06 10.82 4.71
C HIS A 1 23.93 11.65 5.34
N GLY A 2 23.96 11.99 6.64
CA GLY A 2 22.95 12.88 7.24
C GLY A 2 21.52 12.31 7.32
N ILE A 3 21.34 11.02 7.05
CA ILE A 3 20.05 10.32 7.12
C ILE A 3 19.66 10.17 8.59
N ASN A 4 18.44 10.58 8.93
CA ASN A 4 17.86 10.36 10.24
C ASN A 4 17.29 8.94 10.34
N ASP A 5 17.86 8.11 11.21
CA ASP A 5 17.43 6.73 11.45
C ASP A 5 16.37 6.61 12.55
N LYS A 6 16.01 7.73 13.20
CA LYS A 6 15.01 7.79 14.27
C LYS A 6 13.72 8.42 13.77
N TRP A 7 12.62 7.95 14.33
CA TRP A 7 11.28 8.46 14.07
C TRP A 7 10.84 9.31 15.25
N ASP A 8 10.26 10.48 14.96
CA ASP A 8 9.68 11.34 15.99
C ASP A 8 8.44 10.71 16.61
N LYS A 9 8.15 11.08 17.86
CA LYS A 9 7.03 10.52 18.60
C LYS A 9 5.69 10.72 17.87
N ASP A 10 5.44 11.90 17.33
CA ASP A 10 4.19 12.21 16.64
C ASP A 10 3.97 11.34 15.40
N VAL A 11 5.06 10.96 14.71
CA VAL A 11 5.04 10.03 13.57
C VAL A 11 4.68 8.62 14.03
N LEU A 12 5.30 8.14 15.11
CA LEU A 12 5.03 6.82 15.68
C LEU A 12 3.59 6.72 16.22
N ASP A 13 3.11 7.77 16.89
CA ASP A 13 1.75 7.82 17.43
C ASP A 13 0.72 7.84 16.28
N ALA A 14 0.99 8.59 15.20
CA ALA A 14 0.14 8.58 14.00
C ALA A 14 0.09 7.22 13.31
N ALA A 15 1.24 6.54 13.15
CA ALA A 15 1.29 5.19 12.58
C ALA A 15 0.58 4.16 13.47
N SER A 16 0.79 4.23 14.78
CA SER A 16 0.21 3.29 15.76
C SER A 16 -1.30 3.46 15.94
N ALA A 17 -1.86 4.58 15.49
CA ALA A 17 -3.31 4.79 15.46
C ALA A 17 -4.00 3.87 14.43
N PHE A 18 -3.28 3.40 13.42
CA PHE A 18 -3.76 2.37 12.52
C PHE A 18 -3.68 0.99 13.20
N GLY A 19 -4.79 0.24 13.13
CA GLY A 19 -4.84 -1.12 13.65
C GLY A 19 -4.11 -2.13 12.77
N SER A 20 -4.13 -3.40 13.18
CA SER A 20 -3.52 -4.50 12.42
C SER A 20 -4.40 -5.04 11.29
N GLN A 21 -5.58 -4.44 11.05
CA GLN A 21 -6.57 -4.90 10.08
C GLN A 21 -7.24 -3.70 9.42
N VAL A 22 -7.63 -3.85 8.14
CA VAL A 22 -8.42 -2.86 7.42
C VAL A 22 -9.86 -2.88 7.94
N GLU A 23 -10.36 -1.73 8.40
CA GLU A 23 -11.71 -1.61 8.93
C GLU A 23 -12.78 -1.78 7.84
N GLU A 24 -13.96 -2.29 8.20
CA GLU A 24 -15.06 -2.52 7.22
C GLU A 24 -15.55 -1.22 6.56
N LYS A 25 -15.52 -0.10 7.28
CA LYS A 25 -15.89 1.20 6.72
C LYS A 25 -14.99 1.61 5.55
N ASP A 26 -13.70 1.26 5.61
CA ASP A 26 -12.71 1.66 4.61
C ASP A 26 -12.81 0.79 3.32
N LYS A 27 -13.63 -0.26 3.35
CA LYS A 27 -13.93 -1.15 2.21
C LYS A 27 -15.17 -0.72 1.42
N THR A 28 -16.08 0.05 2.02
CA THR A 28 -17.45 0.28 1.50
C THR A 28 -17.51 0.97 0.13
N SER A 29 -16.54 1.82 -0.21
CA SER A 29 -16.50 2.55 -1.49
C SER A 29 -15.47 2.01 -2.48
N ARG A 30 -15.06 0.75 -2.32
CA ARG A 30 -14.04 0.11 -3.17
C ARG A 30 -14.67 -0.99 -4.03
N VAL A 31 -14.06 -1.24 -5.18
CA VAL A 31 -14.40 -2.42 -5.99
C VAL A 31 -13.78 -3.64 -5.31
N ASP A 32 -14.59 -4.68 -5.13
CA ASP A 32 -14.14 -5.92 -4.51
C ASP A 32 -13.49 -6.84 -5.55
N TYR A 33 -12.20 -7.09 -5.38
CA TYR A 33 -11.41 -7.99 -6.23
C TYR A 33 -10.80 -9.15 -5.45
N ARG A 34 -11.27 -9.44 -4.23
CA ARG A 34 -10.68 -10.48 -3.37
C ARG A 34 -10.72 -11.90 -3.96
N ASP A 35 -11.65 -12.16 -4.88
CA ASP A 35 -11.78 -13.45 -5.58
C ASP A 35 -10.83 -13.58 -6.78
N LEU A 36 -10.13 -12.52 -7.19
CA LEU A 36 -9.13 -12.59 -8.26
C LEU A 36 -7.79 -13.10 -7.70
N PRO A 37 -7.09 -14.01 -8.41
CA PRO A 37 -5.87 -14.63 -7.91
C PRO A 37 -4.65 -13.71 -8.15
N PHE A 38 -4.62 -12.58 -7.46
CA PHE A 38 -3.45 -11.71 -7.41
C PHE A 38 -2.27 -12.41 -6.74
N VAL A 39 -1.08 -12.13 -7.24
CA VAL A 39 0.20 -12.54 -6.64
C VAL A 39 1.14 -11.35 -6.57
N THR A 40 2.05 -11.36 -5.59
CA THR A 40 3.22 -10.48 -5.56
C THR A 40 4.46 -11.31 -5.91
N ILE A 41 5.48 -10.67 -6.48
CA ILE A 41 6.70 -11.34 -6.93
C ILE A 41 7.88 -10.47 -6.47
N ASP A 42 8.44 -10.83 -5.32
CA ASP A 42 9.40 -10.03 -4.58
C ASP A 42 10.64 -10.84 -4.22
N GLY A 43 11.70 -10.17 -3.76
CA GLY A 43 12.88 -10.85 -3.22
C GLY A 43 12.59 -11.54 -1.89
N ASP A 44 13.33 -12.60 -1.58
CA ASP A 44 13.11 -13.45 -0.40
C ASP A 44 13.11 -12.70 0.94
N ASP A 45 13.82 -11.57 1.03
CA ASP A 45 13.94 -10.74 2.24
C ASP A 45 12.93 -9.56 2.29
N ALA A 46 12.11 -9.37 1.26
CA ALA A 46 11.14 -8.28 1.17
C ALA A 46 9.99 -8.44 2.19
N LYS A 47 9.50 -7.32 2.72
CA LYS A 47 8.40 -7.29 3.71
C LYS A 47 7.32 -6.27 3.37
N ASP A 48 7.58 -5.45 2.37
CA ASP A 48 6.87 -4.29 1.89
C ASP A 48 6.37 -4.57 0.46
N PHE A 49 5.29 -5.36 0.36
CA PHE A 49 4.71 -5.74 -0.91
C PHE A 49 3.78 -4.63 -1.43
N ASP A 50 4.33 -3.75 -2.26
CA ASP A 50 3.62 -2.55 -2.74
C ASP A 50 2.74 -2.80 -3.96
N ASP A 51 2.94 -3.89 -4.69
CA ASP A 51 2.17 -4.25 -5.86
C ASP A 51 1.78 -5.72 -5.94
N ALA A 52 0.69 -5.97 -6.66
CA ALA A 52 0.21 -7.30 -7.00
C ALA A 52 -0.31 -7.35 -8.43
N VAL A 53 -0.07 -8.47 -9.12
CA VAL A 53 -0.44 -8.65 -10.52
C VAL A 53 -1.36 -9.84 -10.73
N TYR A 54 -2.29 -9.70 -11.67
CA TYR A 54 -3.12 -10.79 -12.16
C TYR A 54 -3.41 -10.59 -13.64
N GLY A 55 -3.17 -11.62 -14.45
CA GLY A 55 -3.40 -11.59 -15.89
C GLY A 55 -4.12 -12.82 -16.40
N TYR A 56 -5.07 -12.64 -17.32
CA TYR A 56 -5.71 -13.75 -18.03
C TYR A 56 -6.00 -13.39 -19.50
N GLN A 57 -6.07 -14.42 -20.35
CA GLN A 57 -6.46 -14.27 -21.74
C GLN A 57 -7.98 -14.23 -21.87
N MET A 58 -8.49 -13.26 -22.62
CA MET A 58 -9.90 -13.09 -22.94
C MET A 58 -10.29 -13.94 -24.15
N ASP A 59 -11.59 -14.18 -24.35
CA ASP A 59 -12.14 -14.99 -25.45
C ASP A 59 -11.73 -14.51 -26.85
N ASN A 60 -11.43 -13.22 -26.99
CA ASN A 60 -10.98 -12.62 -28.25
C ASN A 60 -9.46 -12.74 -28.49
N GLY A 61 -8.76 -13.50 -27.64
CA GLY A 61 -7.31 -13.72 -27.72
C GLY A 61 -6.45 -12.61 -27.12
N GLN A 62 -7.04 -11.49 -26.68
CA GLN A 62 -6.32 -10.41 -25.99
C GLN A 62 -6.08 -10.74 -24.52
N TRP A 63 -5.17 -10.01 -23.86
CA TRP A 63 -4.92 -10.16 -22.43
C TRP A 63 -5.57 -9.03 -21.66
N LYS A 64 -6.11 -9.37 -20.49
CA LYS A 64 -6.44 -8.40 -19.45
C LYS A 64 -5.44 -8.54 -18.32
N LEU A 65 -4.78 -7.44 -17.99
CA LEU A 65 -3.84 -7.33 -16.89
C LEU A 65 -4.43 -6.40 -15.82
N PHE A 66 -4.36 -6.85 -14.57
CA PHE A 66 -4.57 -6.04 -13.40
C PHE A 66 -3.23 -5.81 -12.72
N VAL A 67 -3.00 -4.55 -12.33
CA VAL A 67 -1.90 -4.13 -11.46
C VAL A 67 -2.55 -3.43 -10.27
N ALA A 68 -2.51 -4.06 -9.11
CA ALA A 68 -2.99 -3.49 -7.86
C ALA A 68 -1.80 -2.89 -7.11
N ILE A 69 -1.91 -1.65 -6.68
CA ILE A 69 -0.88 -0.93 -5.93
C ILE A 69 -1.40 -0.67 -4.52
N ALA A 70 -0.53 -0.78 -3.51
CA ALA A 70 -0.82 -0.40 -2.14
C ALA A 70 -1.36 1.05 -2.10
N ASP A 71 -2.54 1.21 -1.49
CA ASP A 71 -3.17 2.52 -1.37
C ASP A 71 -2.59 3.31 -0.19
N VAL A 72 -1.31 3.69 -0.30
CA VAL A 72 -0.58 4.44 0.73
C VAL A 72 -1.26 5.77 1.03
N SER A 73 -1.85 6.42 0.01
CA SER A 73 -2.58 7.68 0.13
C SER A 73 -3.82 7.60 1.03
N HIS A 74 -4.35 6.39 1.25
CA HIS A 74 -5.40 6.18 2.23
C HIS A 74 -4.92 6.42 3.66
N TYR A 75 -3.65 6.11 3.96
CA TYR A 75 -3.07 6.16 5.30
C TYR A 75 -2.23 7.43 5.54
N VAL A 76 -1.56 7.93 4.51
CA VAL A 76 -0.73 9.14 4.58
C VAL A 76 -1.49 10.29 3.94
N LYS A 77 -1.89 11.30 4.73
CA LYS A 77 -2.67 12.44 4.28
C LYS A 77 -1.79 13.67 4.08
N PRO A 78 -2.08 14.51 3.06
CA PRO A 78 -1.31 15.72 2.83
C PRO A 78 -1.19 16.60 4.08
N ASN A 79 0.04 16.98 4.39
CA ASN A 79 0.47 17.81 5.53
C ASN A 79 0.30 17.17 6.93
N ASP A 80 0.03 15.86 7.03
CA ASP A 80 0.09 15.17 8.32
C ASP A 80 1.52 14.81 8.73
N HIS A 81 1.70 14.30 9.95
CA HIS A 81 3.03 13.94 10.46
C HIS A 81 3.72 12.85 9.62
N LEU A 82 2.96 11.92 9.03
CA LEU A 82 3.51 10.85 8.20
C LEU A 82 3.95 11.40 6.84
N ASP A 83 3.19 12.30 6.23
CA ASP A 83 3.50 12.95 4.95
C ASP A 83 4.73 13.86 5.06
N LEU A 84 4.76 14.72 6.08
CA LEU A 84 5.91 15.59 6.32
C LEU A 84 7.19 14.79 6.52
N GLU A 85 7.10 13.66 7.24
CA GLU A 85 8.23 12.79 7.47
C GLU A 85 8.61 11.95 6.25
N ALA A 86 7.65 11.52 5.43
CA ALA A 86 7.93 10.86 4.16
C ALA A 86 8.68 11.81 3.20
N GLN A 87 8.26 13.07 3.12
CA GLN A 87 8.92 14.10 2.30
C GLN A 87 10.32 14.45 2.80
N SER A 88 10.56 14.41 4.11
CA SER A 88 11.89 14.73 4.68
C SER A 88 12.94 13.65 4.37
N ARG A 89 12.51 12.43 4.04
CA ARG A 89 13.35 11.25 3.82
C ARG A 89 13.55 10.87 2.35
N ALA A 90 12.79 11.48 1.43
CA ALA A 90 12.86 11.26 -0.01
C ALA A 90 14.15 11.83 -0.62
#